data_AF-A0A1X6MQ22-F1
#
_entry.id   AF-A0A1X6MQ22-F1
#
_cell.length_a   1.000
_cell.length_b   1.000
_cell.length_c   1.000
_cell.angle_alpha   90.00
_cell.angle_beta   90.00
_cell.angle_gamma   90.00
#
_symmetry.space_group_name_H-M   'P 1'
#
loop_
_entity.id
_entity.type
_entity.pdbx_description
1 polymer ?
#
loop_
_entity_poly.entity_id
_entity_poly.type
_entity_poly.pdbx_seq_one_letter_code
_entity_poly.pdbx_strand_id
1 'polypeptide(L)'
;MRYFAFSSQPFRALYMAGSVISFLFVRFPFWTVAYLIPRLRPRRSWSVGRSLAMLVWQTGGYWVGPRLGTVPAGKQACAGEKVVYHIHTAIIDAIAGYHSLVREVGFEPQNIVLSGDSAGGNIAFGLALYLARSKLPGLPPPGRLLLISPAVDWGNTHVTPNSSMRRNARSDFIQPVFLSGYTARALVGKLPLETAARSVWISPGSLDLDVAPGSFASLPPTCIFVGDAEVALDQVRTLRDRIRADNGEDAVKYMEWTDVTHVAICMFWHEPERTMALREIAEWLDDT
;
A
#
# COMPACT_ATOMS: atom_id res chain seq x y z
N MET A 1 -32.21 -15.23 10.86
CA MET A 1 -31.27 -14.80 9.81
C MET A 1 -29.89 -15.38 10.13
N ARG A 2 -29.36 -16.28 9.29
CA ARG A 2 -27.96 -16.75 9.39
C ARG A 2 -27.08 -15.77 8.60
N TYR A 3 -26.31 -14.94 9.29
CA TYR A 3 -25.50 -13.87 8.66
C TYR A 3 -24.21 -14.37 7.96
N PHE A 4 -23.90 -15.66 7.98
CA PHE A 4 -22.75 -16.23 7.27
C PHE A 4 -23.14 -17.51 6.51
N ALA A 5 -23.70 -17.35 5.31
CA ALA A 5 -24.02 -18.46 4.41
C ALA A 5 -22.79 -19.07 3.68
N PHE A 6 -21.58 -18.55 3.93
CA PHE A 6 -20.33 -18.93 3.25
C PHE A 6 -19.25 -19.52 4.17
N SER A 7 -19.60 -20.00 5.37
CA SER A 7 -18.61 -20.59 6.30
C SER A 7 -18.23 -22.04 5.99
N SER A 8 -19.01 -22.77 5.18
CA SER A 8 -18.72 -24.15 4.80
C SER A 8 -18.07 -24.23 3.41
N GLN A 9 -16.74 -24.32 3.39
CA GLN A 9 -15.94 -24.53 2.17
C GLN A 9 -15.18 -25.87 2.25
N PRO A 10 -15.85 -27.03 2.13
CA PRO A 10 -15.24 -28.34 2.37
C PRO A 10 -14.05 -28.63 1.45
N PHE A 11 -14.08 -28.13 0.22
CA PHE A 11 -13.00 -28.29 -0.75
C PHE A 11 -11.83 -27.31 -0.54
N ARG A 12 -12.01 -26.24 0.25
CA ARG A 12 -10.94 -25.28 0.53
C ARG A 12 -9.82 -25.93 1.34
N ALA A 13 -10.17 -26.74 2.33
CA ALA A 13 -9.18 -27.45 3.15
C ALA A 13 -8.36 -28.44 2.30
N LEU A 14 -9.01 -29.18 1.39
CA LEU A 14 -8.32 -30.08 0.46
C LEU A 14 -7.41 -29.33 -0.52
N TYR A 15 -7.90 -28.22 -1.09
CA TYR A 15 -7.10 -27.34 -1.95
C TYR A 15 -5.89 -26.75 -1.21
N MET A 16 -6.09 -26.28 0.02
CA MET A 16 -5.02 -25.78 0.87
C MET A 16 -3.97 -26.86 1.15
N ALA A 17 -4.41 -28.05 1.56
CA ALA A 17 -3.52 -29.17 1.82
C ALA A 17 -2.73 -29.56 0.57
N GLY A 18 -3.39 -29.68 -0.59
CA GLY A 18 -2.75 -29.95 -1.86
C GLY A 18 -1.74 -28.86 -2.27
N SER A 19 -2.08 -27.59 -2.05
CA SER A 19 -1.19 -26.45 -2.32
C SER A 19 0.06 -26.47 -1.43
N VAL A 20 -0.09 -26.78 -0.13
CA VAL A 20 1.03 -26.93 0.81
C VAL A 20 1.92 -28.10 0.43
N ILE A 21 1.35 -29.27 0.12
CA ILE A 21 2.10 -30.46 -0.30
C ILE A 21 2.87 -30.16 -1.60
N SER A 22 2.20 -29.59 -2.61
CA SER A 22 2.85 -29.20 -3.86
C SER A 22 3.97 -28.18 -3.63
N PHE A 23 3.77 -27.22 -2.73
CA PHE A 23 4.79 -26.25 -2.39
C PHE A 23 6.04 -26.91 -1.79
N LEU A 24 5.87 -27.71 -0.74
CA LEU A 24 6.98 -28.31 0.01
C LEU A 24 7.77 -29.33 -0.82
N PHE A 25 7.08 -30.16 -1.59
CA PHE A 25 7.71 -31.32 -2.24
C PHE A 25 7.99 -31.13 -3.73
N VAL A 26 7.40 -30.12 -4.38
CA VAL A 26 7.58 -29.91 -5.83
C VAL A 26 8.12 -28.51 -6.11
N ARG A 27 7.37 -27.46 -5.75
CA ARG A 27 7.70 -26.09 -6.16
C ARG A 27 8.96 -25.58 -5.46
N PHE A 28 9.06 -25.74 -4.15
CA PHE A 28 10.19 -25.22 -3.38
C PHE A 28 11.52 -25.90 -3.77
N PRO A 29 11.62 -27.24 -3.86
CA PRO A 29 12.85 -27.89 -4.34
C PRO A 29 13.22 -27.50 -5.78
N PHE A 30 12.23 -27.52 -6.69
CA PHE A 30 12.45 -27.15 -8.09
C PHE A 30 13.00 -25.73 -8.22
N TRP A 31 12.36 -24.75 -7.59
CA TRP A 31 12.78 -23.35 -7.68
C TRP A 31 14.08 -23.08 -6.93
N THR A 32 14.40 -23.84 -5.88
CA THR A 32 15.71 -23.75 -5.21
C THR A 32 16.84 -24.04 -6.18
N VAL A 33 16.71 -25.09 -6.99
CA VAL A 33 17.70 -25.44 -8.02
C VAL A 33 17.66 -24.43 -9.18
N ALA A 34 16.47 -24.11 -9.68
CA ALA A 34 16.32 -23.19 -10.81
C ALA A 34 16.89 -21.79 -10.50
N TYR A 35 16.69 -21.27 -9.29
CA TYR A 35 17.18 -19.96 -8.87
C TYR A 35 18.69 -19.89 -8.65
N LEU A 36 19.42 -21.01 -8.71
CA LEU A 36 20.87 -20.96 -8.84
C LEU A 36 21.29 -20.24 -10.13
N ILE A 37 20.47 -20.31 -11.18
CA ILE A 37 20.67 -19.60 -12.46
C ILE A 37 20.03 -18.20 -12.38
N PRO A 38 20.81 -17.10 -12.41
CA PRO A 38 20.26 -15.74 -12.25
C PRO A 38 19.16 -15.36 -13.24
N ARG A 39 19.20 -15.87 -14.47
CA ARG A 39 18.18 -15.61 -15.51
C ARG A 39 16.80 -16.18 -15.18
N LEU A 40 16.73 -17.20 -14.31
CA LEU A 40 15.48 -17.85 -13.94
C LEU A 40 14.82 -17.24 -12.70
N ARG A 41 15.55 -16.40 -11.95
CA ARG A 41 15.03 -15.65 -10.80
C ARG A 41 13.95 -14.65 -11.23
N PRO A 42 13.04 -14.25 -10.32
CA PRO A 42 12.08 -13.16 -10.58
C PRO A 42 12.77 -11.87 -11.05
N ARG A 43 13.87 -11.52 -10.41
CA ARG A 43 14.78 -10.43 -10.78
C ARG A 43 16.19 -11.01 -10.84
N ARG A 44 16.94 -10.69 -11.90
CA ARG A 44 18.28 -11.25 -12.13
C ARG A 44 19.29 -10.83 -11.06
N SER A 45 19.12 -9.62 -10.54
CA SER A 45 19.91 -8.99 -9.47
C SER A 45 19.66 -9.60 -8.09
N TRP A 46 18.53 -10.26 -7.87
CA TRP A 46 18.21 -10.81 -6.56
C TRP A 46 19.10 -11.98 -6.18
N SER A 47 19.38 -12.11 -4.88
CA SER A 47 19.97 -13.32 -4.32
C SER A 47 19.01 -14.51 -4.41
N VAL A 48 19.54 -15.73 -4.26
CA VAL A 48 18.73 -16.95 -4.16
C VAL A 48 17.77 -16.85 -2.97
N GLY A 49 18.27 -16.39 -1.81
CA GLY A 49 17.48 -16.23 -0.59
C GLY A 49 16.28 -15.28 -0.77
N ARG A 50 16.49 -14.11 -1.39
CA ARG A 50 15.41 -13.15 -1.68
C ARG A 50 14.39 -13.73 -2.65
N SER A 51 14.85 -14.45 -3.68
CA SER A 51 13.96 -15.11 -4.65
C SER A 51 13.11 -16.21 -4.01
N LEU A 52 13.68 -16.96 -3.06
CA LEU A 52 12.94 -17.97 -2.29
C LEU A 52 11.97 -17.33 -1.28
N ALA A 53 12.36 -16.26 -0.61
CA ALA A 53 11.47 -15.49 0.25
C ALA A 53 10.25 -14.98 -0.53
N MET A 54 10.47 -14.42 -1.72
CA MET A 54 9.38 -14.02 -2.63
C MET A 54 8.46 -15.19 -2.98
N LEU A 55 9.02 -16.35 -3.32
CA LEU A 55 8.23 -17.56 -3.63
C LEU A 55 7.37 -18.00 -2.42
N VAL A 56 7.90 -17.90 -1.20
CA VAL A 56 7.16 -18.15 0.05
C VAL A 56 6.02 -17.15 0.19
N TRP A 57 6.25 -15.85 -0.02
CA TRP A 57 5.21 -14.82 0.09
C TRP A 57 4.09 -14.97 -0.96
N GLN A 58 4.44 -15.28 -2.20
CA GLN A 58 3.45 -15.60 -3.25
C GLN A 58 2.58 -16.81 -2.93
N THR A 59 3.12 -17.79 -2.20
CA THR A 59 2.40 -19.03 -1.88
C THR A 59 1.67 -18.96 -0.53
N GLY A 60 2.29 -18.31 0.45
CA GLY A 60 1.98 -18.35 1.88
C GLY A 60 1.41 -17.05 2.46
N GLY A 61 1.75 -15.89 1.89
CA GLY A 61 1.39 -14.57 2.44
C GLY A 61 -0.13 -14.33 2.54
N TYR A 62 -0.93 -15.07 1.78
CA TYR A 62 -2.39 -15.04 1.83
C TYR A 62 -3.01 -15.94 2.90
N TRP A 63 -2.28 -16.96 3.35
CA TRP A 63 -2.74 -17.93 4.36
C TRP A 63 -2.31 -17.50 5.75
N VAL A 64 -1.10 -16.95 5.82
CA VAL A 64 -0.50 -16.35 6.99
C VAL A 64 -0.67 -14.84 6.84
N GLY A 65 -1.93 -14.37 6.78
CA GLY A 65 -2.17 -12.97 7.07
C GLY A 65 -1.48 -12.71 8.40
N PRO A 66 -0.59 -11.71 8.50
CA PRO A 66 0.10 -11.53 9.76
C PRO A 66 -1.01 -11.15 10.74
N ARG A 67 -1.32 -12.06 11.66
CA ARG A 67 -1.50 -11.62 13.04
C ARG A 67 -0.14 -11.02 13.34
N LEU A 68 0.06 -9.75 12.98
CA LEU A 68 1.13 -8.92 13.51
C LEU A 68 0.85 -9.00 15.01
N GLY A 69 1.40 -10.02 15.67
CA GLY A 69 1.46 -10.06 17.11
C GLY A 69 2.10 -8.75 17.46
N THR A 70 1.37 -7.96 18.25
CA THR A 70 1.69 -6.60 18.71
C THR A 70 3.16 -6.27 18.51
N VAL A 71 3.53 -5.84 17.30
CA VAL A 71 4.80 -5.14 17.12
C VAL A 71 4.59 -3.90 17.97
N PRO A 72 5.45 -3.60 18.97
CA PRO A 72 5.27 -2.41 19.75
C PRO A 72 5.22 -1.23 18.78
N ALA A 73 4.02 -0.69 18.57
CA ALA A 73 3.79 0.37 17.60
C ALA A 73 4.24 1.67 18.26
N GLY A 74 5.55 1.92 18.17
CA GLY A 74 6.19 3.11 18.70
C GLY A 74 6.25 3.15 20.23
N LYS A 75 6.91 4.20 20.72
CA LYS A 75 6.83 4.67 22.11
C LYS A 75 5.67 5.65 22.22
N GLN A 76 5.13 5.84 23.43
CA GLN A 76 4.19 6.94 23.68
C GLN A 76 4.88 8.27 23.33
N ALA A 77 4.22 9.09 22.52
CA ALA A 77 4.74 10.40 22.14
C ALA A 77 4.70 11.37 23.33
N CYS A 78 5.76 12.14 23.51
CA CYS A 78 5.82 13.24 24.46
C CYS A 78 5.16 14.51 23.90
N ALA A 79 4.82 15.45 24.78
CA ALA A 79 4.30 16.76 24.35
C ALA A 79 5.31 17.47 23.44
N GLY A 80 4.85 17.91 22.26
CA GLY A 80 5.68 18.58 21.26
C GLY A 80 6.42 17.66 20.29
N GLU A 81 6.38 16.33 20.46
CA GLU A 81 6.92 15.38 19.47
C GLU A 81 5.96 15.23 18.27
N LYS A 82 6.53 14.92 17.09
CA LYS A 82 5.76 14.49 15.93
C LYS A 82 5.14 13.12 16.18
N VAL A 83 3.89 12.93 15.80
CA VAL A 83 3.19 11.65 15.88
C VAL A 83 2.90 11.10 14.49
N VAL A 84 3.23 9.83 14.26
CA VAL A 84 2.88 9.12 13.03
C VAL A 84 1.58 8.35 13.26
N TYR A 85 0.50 8.82 12.64
CA TYR A 85 -0.79 8.12 12.65
C TYR A 85 -0.87 7.17 11.46
N HIS A 86 -0.58 5.90 11.68
CA HIS A 86 -0.56 4.87 10.64
C HIS A 86 -1.94 4.19 10.50
N ILE A 87 -2.56 4.28 9.32
CA ILE A 87 -3.97 3.89 9.11
C ILE A 87 -4.11 2.53 8.44
N HIS A 88 -5.00 1.70 8.97
CA HIS A 88 -5.47 0.43 8.38
C HIS A 88 -7.01 0.25 8.42
N THR A 89 -7.77 1.29 8.77
CA THR A 89 -9.23 1.25 9.01
C THR A 89 -10.04 1.91 7.89
N ALA A 90 -11.37 1.84 7.93
CA ALA A 90 -12.20 2.55 6.94
C ALA A 90 -12.06 4.08 7.07
N ILE A 91 -12.36 4.82 6.00
CA ILE A 91 -12.16 6.29 5.97
C ILE A 91 -12.91 7.03 7.09
N ILE A 92 -14.10 6.57 7.50
CA ILE A 92 -14.88 7.18 8.58
C ILE A 92 -14.15 7.03 9.92
N ASP A 93 -13.59 5.84 10.18
CA ASP A 93 -12.80 5.59 11.39
C ASP A 93 -11.51 6.42 11.39
N ALA A 94 -10.88 6.59 10.21
CA ALA A 94 -9.71 7.42 10.05
C ALA A 94 -10.01 8.91 10.35
N ILE A 95 -11.18 9.42 9.91
CA ILE A 95 -11.64 10.77 10.25
C ILE A 95 -11.85 10.91 11.76
N ALA A 96 -12.51 9.92 12.40
CA ALA A 96 -12.74 9.93 13.85
C ALA A 96 -11.42 9.88 14.63
N GLY A 97 -10.46 9.05 14.20
CA GLY A 97 -9.14 8.97 14.80
C GLY A 97 -8.36 10.27 14.68
N TYR A 98 -8.37 10.90 13.51
CA TYR A 98 -7.74 12.21 13.31
C TYR A 98 -8.41 13.30 14.16
N HIS A 99 -9.74 13.30 14.24
CA HIS A 99 -10.48 14.19 15.12
C HIS A 99 -10.03 14.05 16.58
N SER A 100 -9.97 12.82 17.10
CA SER A 100 -9.56 12.56 18.48
C SER A 100 -8.11 13.04 18.72
N LEU A 101 -7.18 12.77 17.80
CA LEU A 101 -5.79 13.26 17.91
C LEU A 101 -5.71 14.79 18.04
N VAL A 102 -6.46 15.52 17.22
CA VAL A 102 -6.41 16.99 17.21
C VAL A 102 -7.22 17.59 18.37
N ARG A 103 -8.41 17.06 18.67
CA ARG A 103 -9.37 17.71 19.57
C ARG A 103 -9.34 17.20 21.00
N GLU A 104 -9.08 15.92 21.18
CA GLU A 104 -9.14 15.27 22.51
C GLU A 104 -7.74 15.12 23.09
N VAL A 105 -6.80 14.64 22.27
CA VAL A 105 -5.40 14.49 22.68
C VAL A 105 -4.65 15.83 22.59
N GLY A 106 -5.06 16.71 21.67
CA GLY A 106 -4.52 18.06 21.55
C GLY A 106 -3.21 18.14 20.76
N PHE A 107 -2.95 17.20 19.85
CA PHE A 107 -1.83 17.32 18.93
C PHE A 107 -2.07 18.46 17.94
N GLU A 108 -1.09 19.35 17.86
CA GLU A 108 -1.00 20.34 16.80
C GLU A 108 -0.95 19.64 15.42
N PRO A 109 -1.84 19.98 14.47
CA PRO A 109 -1.92 19.32 13.17
C PRO A 109 -0.60 19.24 12.40
N GLN A 110 0.24 20.29 12.48
CA GLN A 110 1.57 20.35 11.90
C GLN A 110 2.55 19.30 12.46
N ASN A 111 2.28 18.77 13.65
CA ASN A 111 3.05 17.70 14.28
C ASN A 111 2.47 16.31 13.99
N ILE A 112 1.39 16.21 13.22
CA ILE A 112 0.80 14.93 12.82
C ILE A 112 1.32 14.56 11.43
N VAL A 113 1.91 13.38 11.34
CA VAL A 113 2.26 12.72 10.08
C VAL A 113 1.20 11.66 9.82
N LEU A 114 0.41 11.85 8.78
CA LEU A 114 -0.54 10.83 8.35
C LEU A 114 0.19 9.77 7.52
N SER A 115 0.04 8.50 7.87
CA SER A 115 0.77 7.42 7.19
C SER A 115 -0.12 6.23 6.87
N GLY A 116 0.22 5.50 5.82
CA GLY A 116 -0.45 4.23 5.50
C GLY A 116 0.30 3.43 4.44
N ASP A 117 0.23 2.10 4.57
CA ASP A 117 0.81 1.16 3.62
C ASP A 117 -0.27 0.45 2.78
N SER A 118 0.00 0.20 1.49
CA SER A 118 -0.90 -0.53 0.62
C SER A 118 -2.33 0.07 0.60
N ALA A 119 -3.35 -0.71 1.01
CA ALA A 119 -4.71 -0.22 1.19
C ALA A 119 -4.82 0.88 2.27
N GLY A 120 -4.01 0.83 3.33
CA GLY A 120 -3.89 1.91 4.31
C GLY A 120 -3.38 3.21 3.70
N GLY A 121 -2.49 3.12 2.71
CA GLY A 121 -2.02 4.28 1.93
C GLY A 121 -3.14 4.93 1.10
N ASN A 122 -4.06 4.14 0.56
CA ASN A 122 -5.28 4.65 -0.09
C ASN A 122 -6.12 5.48 0.88
N ILE A 123 -6.31 4.97 2.09
CA ILE A 123 -7.15 5.59 3.12
C ILE A 123 -6.47 6.85 3.68
N ALA A 124 -5.17 6.78 3.98
CA ALA A 124 -4.37 7.93 4.42
C ALA A 124 -4.42 9.07 3.39
N PHE A 125 -4.25 8.73 2.10
CA PHE A 125 -4.42 9.69 1.02
C PHE A 125 -5.84 10.25 0.95
N GLY A 126 -6.86 9.39 1.02
CA GLY A 126 -8.27 9.79 0.98
C GLY A 126 -8.64 10.74 2.13
N LEU A 127 -8.13 10.50 3.34
CA LEU A 127 -8.31 11.37 4.49
C LEU A 127 -7.61 12.72 4.29
N ALA A 128 -6.34 12.73 3.86
CA ALA A 128 -5.63 13.98 3.57
C ALA A 128 -6.37 14.82 2.52
N LEU A 129 -6.84 14.18 1.44
CA LEU A 129 -7.63 14.82 0.40
C LEU A 129 -8.97 15.35 0.93
N TYR A 130 -9.65 14.56 1.77
CA TYR A 130 -10.91 14.97 2.38
C TYR A 130 -10.75 16.19 3.28
N LEU A 131 -9.72 16.22 4.13
CA LEU A 131 -9.41 17.37 5.00
C LEU A 131 -9.06 18.62 4.21
N ALA A 132 -8.23 18.48 3.17
CA ALA A 132 -7.84 19.56 2.27
C ALA A 132 -9.04 20.18 1.54
N ARG A 133 -9.94 19.33 1.02
CA ARG A 133 -11.12 19.78 0.25
C ARG A 133 -12.23 20.33 1.14
N SER A 134 -12.51 19.69 2.27
CA SER A 134 -13.70 19.99 3.09
C SER A 134 -13.50 21.20 4.01
N LYS A 135 -12.24 21.57 4.31
CA LYS A 135 -11.88 22.72 5.16
C LYS A 135 -12.70 22.75 6.46
N LEU A 136 -12.79 21.60 7.12
CA LEU A 136 -13.61 21.44 8.32
C LEU A 136 -13.13 22.38 9.43
N PRO A 137 -14.02 23.17 10.07
CA PRO A 137 -13.64 24.09 11.13
C PRO A 137 -12.85 23.41 12.27
N GLY A 138 -11.58 23.80 12.37
CA GLY A 138 -10.58 23.30 13.30
C GLY A 138 -10.26 21.79 13.22
N LEU A 139 -10.48 21.18 12.07
CA LEU A 139 -9.78 19.98 11.62
C LEU A 139 -8.96 20.33 10.37
N PRO A 140 -7.88 21.12 10.49
CA PRO A 140 -7.02 21.42 9.35
C PRO A 140 -6.25 20.16 8.91
N PRO A 141 -5.68 20.15 7.70
CA PRO A 141 -4.84 19.04 7.22
C PRO A 141 -3.64 18.74 8.14
N PRO A 142 -3.13 17.50 8.15
CA PRO A 142 -1.93 17.14 8.90
C PRO A 142 -0.70 17.84 8.32
N GLY A 143 0.39 17.92 9.09
CA GLY A 143 1.63 18.55 8.65
C GLY A 143 2.29 17.82 7.48
N ARG A 144 2.15 16.48 7.40
CA ARG A 144 2.78 15.63 6.39
C ARG A 144 1.95 14.41 6.05
N LEU A 145 2.14 13.89 4.84
CA LEU A 145 1.56 12.62 4.37
C LEU A 145 2.66 11.66 3.92
N LEU A 146 2.70 10.46 4.49
CA LEU A 146 3.63 9.39 4.14
C LEU A 146 2.85 8.20 3.54
N LEU A 147 3.08 7.91 2.27
CA LEU A 147 2.45 6.80 1.56
C LEU A 147 3.47 5.71 1.26
N ILE A 148 3.18 4.49 1.71
CA ILE A 148 4.08 3.34 1.55
C ILE A 148 3.41 2.35 0.60
N SER A 149 3.94 2.22 -0.62
CA SER A 149 3.41 1.32 -1.64
C SER A 149 1.88 1.45 -1.82
N PRO A 150 1.31 2.66 -1.98
CA PRO A 150 -0.13 2.85 -1.81
C PRO A 150 -0.94 2.19 -2.95
N ALA A 151 -2.04 1.52 -2.58
CA ALA A 151 -2.96 0.90 -3.53
C ALA A 151 -4.01 1.92 -3.99
N VAL A 152 -3.82 2.51 -5.16
CA VAL A 152 -4.50 3.71 -5.64
C VAL A 152 -5.28 3.52 -6.95
N ASP A 153 -5.34 2.29 -7.48
CA ASP A 153 -6.16 1.88 -8.62
C ASP A 153 -6.76 0.49 -8.38
N TRP A 154 -7.91 0.46 -7.69
CA TRP A 154 -8.72 -0.75 -7.52
C TRP A 154 -9.58 -1.06 -8.74
N GLY A 155 -9.71 -0.11 -9.68
CA GLY A 155 -10.35 -0.30 -10.97
C GLY A 155 -9.52 -1.15 -11.94
N ASN A 156 -8.23 -1.37 -11.65
CA ASN A 156 -7.29 -2.08 -12.50
C ASN A 156 -7.12 -1.44 -13.89
N THR A 157 -7.25 -0.12 -13.98
CA THR A 157 -7.17 0.63 -15.25
C THR A 157 -5.76 0.59 -15.88
N HIS A 158 -4.73 0.37 -15.07
CA HIS A 158 -3.36 0.18 -15.54
C HIS A 158 -3.07 -1.25 -16.06
N VAL A 159 -4.02 -2.19 -16.07
CA VAL A 159 -3.74 -3.59 -16.44
C VAL A 159 -3.71 -3.77 -17.96
N THR A 160 -2.53 -3.55 -18.54
CA THR A 160 -2.22 -3.77 -19.96
C THR A 160 -1.12 -4.83 -20.10
N PRO A 161 -0.82 -5.36 -21.31
CA PRO A 161 0.23 -6.36 -21.49
C PRO A 161 1.62 -5.95 -20.97
N ASN A 162 1.94 -4.65 -21.00
CA ASN A 162 3.25 -4.11 -20.63
C ASN A 162 3.30 -3.44 -19.25
N SER A 163 2.19 -3.43 -18.50
CA SER A 163 2.14 -2.74 -17.21
C SER A 163 2.95 -3.46 -16.13
N SER A 164 3.27 -2.72 -15.06
CA SER A 164 3.87 -3.26 -13.84
C SER A 164 3.09 -4.46 -13.32
N MET A 165 1.75 -4.43 -13.42
CA MET A 165 0.90 -5.54 -13.00
C MET A 165 1.28 -6.87 -13.67
N ARG A 166 1.68 -6.85 -14.94
CA ARG A 166 2.10 -8.04 -15.69
C ARG A 166 3.61 -8.29 -15.56
N ARG A 167 4.43 -7.26 -15.75
CA ARG A 167 5.91 -7.37 -15.73
C ARG A 167 6.45 -7.83 -14.38
N ASN A 168 5.85 -7.34 -13.29
CA ASN A 168 6.30 -7.63 -11.92
C ASN A 168 5.55 -8.78 -11.26
N ALA A 169 4.71 -9.52 -12.00
CA ALA A 169 3.92 -10.64 -11.46
C ALA A 169 4.75 -11.70 -10.72
N ARG A 170 6.02 -11.89 -11.12
CA ARG A 170 6.94 -12.84 -10.50
C ARG A 170 7.71 -12.26 -9.32
N SER A 171 7.82 -10.94 -9.24
CA SER A 171 8.61 -10.21 -8.23
C SER A 171 7.74 -9.55 -7.16
N ASP A 172 6.45 -9.79 -7.14
CA ASP A 172 5.53 -9.27 -6.13
C ASP A 172 4.53 -10.36 -5.69
N PHE A 173 3.94 -10.20 -4.52
CA PHE A 173 3.02 -11.14 -3.89
C PHE A 173 1.59 -10.63 -3.83
N ILE A 174 1.30 -9.37 -4.18
CA ILE A 174 -0.04 -8.78 -4.04
C ILE A 174 -0.91 -8.81 -5.30
N GLN A 175 -0.44 -9.30 -6.45
CA GLN A 175 -1.22 -9.32 -7.69
C GLN A 175 -2.62 -9.98 -7.54
N PRO A 176 -2.77 -11.14 -6.88
CA PRO A 176 -4.09 -11.71 -6.62
C PRO A 176 -5.05 -10.80 -5.83
N VAL A 177 -4.56 -9.88 -4.99
CA VAL A 177 -5.41 -8.91 -4.27
C VAL A 177 -6.13 -8.02 -5.29
N PHE A 178 -5.39 -7.48 -6.26
CA PHE A 178 -5.92 -6.62 -7.31
C PHE A 178 -6.78 -7.39 -8.30
N LEU A 179 -6.31 -8.54 -8.78
CA LEU A 179 -6.96 -9.27 -9.88
C LEU A 179 -8.12 -10.19 -9.46
N SER A 180 -8.31 -10.47 -8.17
CA SER A 180 -9.47 -11.24 -7.69
C SER A 180 -10.82 -10.54 -7.91
N GLY A 181 -10.78 -9.21 -8.10
CA GLY A 181 -11.94 -8.33 -8.13
C GLY A 181 -12.71 -8.26 -6.81
N TYR A 182 -12.26 -8.97 -5.76
CA TYR A 182 -12.95 -8.97 -4.46
C TYR A 182 -12.91 -7.58 -3.83
N THR A 183 -11.73 -6.95 -3.78
CA THR A 183 -11.54 -5.64 -3.16
C THR A 183 -12.38 -4.58 -3.86
N ALA A 184 -12.36 -4.52 -5.20
CA ALA A 184 -13.18 -3.59 -5.97
C ALA A 184 -14.68 -3.77 -5.65
N ARG A 185 -15.20 -5.01 -5.66
CA ARG A 185 -16.59 -5.30 -5.30
C ARG A 185 -16.93 -4.93 -3.86
N ALA A 186 -16.01 -5.17 -2.93
CA ALA A 186 -16.20 -4.84 -1.52
C ALA A 186 -16.26 -3.32 -1.29
N LEU A 187 -15.41 -2.55 -1.98
CA LEU A 187 -15.34 -1.09 -1.84
C LEU A 187 -16.55 -0.38 -2.49
N VAL A 188 -17.03 -0.84 -3.65
CA VAL A 188 -18.20 -0.23 -4.32
C VAL A 188 -19.54 -0.64 -3.69
N GLY A 189 -19.60 -1.79 -3.02
CA GLY A 189 -20.81 -2.31 -2.38
C GLY A 189 -21.94 -2.53 -3.39
N LYS A 190 -22.98 -1.69 -3.33
CA LYS A 190 -24.15 -1.75 -4.22
C LYS A 190 -24.05 -0.83 -5.45
N LEU A 191 -22.99 -0.02 -5.54
CA LEU A 191 -22.76 0.86 -6.68
C LEU A 191 -22.28 0.05 -7.90
N PRO A 192 -22.42 0.59 -9.13
CA PRO A 192 -21.86 -0.03 -10.33
C PRO A 192 -20.36 -0.33 -10.18
N LEU A 193 -19.89 -1.45 -10.73
CA LEU A 193 -18.48 -1.86 -10.58
C LEU A 193 -17.51 -0.83 -11.18
N GLU A 194 -17.91 -0.13 -12.24
CA GLU A 194 -17.15 0.97 -12.84
C GLU A 194 -16.86 2.12 -11.85
N THR A 195 -17.65 2.27 -10.79
CA THR A 195 -17.38 3.24 -9.72
C THR A 195 -16.02 2.99 -9.06
N ALA A 196 -15.53 1.75 -9.06
CA ALA A 196 -14.20 1.43 -8.54
C ALA A 196 -13.10 2.20 -9.29
N ALA A 197 -13.23 2.35 -10.61
CA ALA A 197 -12.26 3.07 -11.45
C ALA A 197 -12.52 4.59 -11.50
N ARG A 198 -13.76 5.03 -11.28
CA ARG A 198 -14.20 6.41 -11.53
C ARG A 198 -14.33 7.27 -10.27
N SER A 199 -14.15 6.69 -9.09
CA SER A 199 -14.20 7.40 -7.82
C SER A 199 -12.80 7.78 -7.34
N VAL A 200 -12.54 9.08 -7.14
CA VAL A 200 -11.27 9.57 -6.55
C VAL A 200 -11.05 9.02 -5.13
N TRP A 201 -12.11 8.67 -4.41
CA TRP A 201 -12.05 8.11 -3.07
C TRP A 201 -11.69 6.62 -3.04
N ILE A 202 -11.80 5.93 -4.19
CA ILE A 202 -11.46 4.51 -4.32
C ILE A 202 -10.14 4.40 -5.08
N SER A 203 -10.06 5.00 -6.27
CA SER A 203 -8.93 4.85 -7.18
C SER A 203 -8.37 6.21 -7.62
N PRO A 204 -7.72 6.96 -6.73
CA PRO A 204 -7.15 8.28 -7.07
C PRO A 204 -6.04 8.22 -8.12
N GLY A 205 -5.45 7.04 -8.36
CA GLY A 205 -4.49 6.76 -9.41
C GLY A 205 -5.08 6.13 -10.67
N SER A 206 -6.40 5.96 -10.81
CA SER A 206 -7.03 5.33 -11.99
C SER A 206 -6.95 6.19 -13.25
N LEU A 207 -6.69 5.59 -14.42
CA LEU A 207 -6.70 6.26 -15.73
C LEU A 207 -8.11 6.67 -16.19
N ASP A 208 -9.15 6.01 -15.68
CA ASP A 208 -10.55 6.30 -16.02
C ASP A 208 -11.17 7.38 -15.10
N LEU A 209 -10.36 7.97 -14.23
CA LEU A 209 -10.78 9.06 -13.35
C LEU A 209 -10.86 10.37 -14.14
N ASP A 210 -12.00 11.04 -14.08
CA ASP A 210 -12.14 12.40 -14.59
C ASP A 210 -11.48 13.38 -13.61
N VAL A 211 -10.34 13.96 -14.02
CA VAL A 211 -9.49 14.80 -13.18
C VAL A 211 -9.58 16.25 -13.66
N ALA A 212 -10.41 17.04 -12.99
CA ALA A 212 -10.41 18.49 -13.16
C ALA A 212 -9.15 19.11 -12.50
N PRO A 213 -8.60 20.21 -13.05
CA PRO A 213 -7.51 20.94 -12.40
C PRO A 213 -7.83 21.29 -10.94
N GLY A 214 -6.87 21.10 -10.04
CA GLY A 214 -7.04 21.32 -8.61
C GLY A 214 -7.76 20.18 -7.87
N SER A 215 -8.05 19.06 -8.53
CA SER A 215 -8.62 17.87 -7.87
C SER A 215 -7.73 17.37 -6.72
N PHE A 216 -6.42 17.55 -6.81
CA PHE A 216 -5.45 17.09 -5.84
C PHE A 216 -4.76 18.25 -5.10
N ALA A 217 -5.27 19.47 -5.20
CA ALA A 217 -4.66 20.65 -4.60
C ALA A 217 -4.75 20.67 -3.06
N SER A 218 -3.88 21.47 -2.44
CA SER A 218 -3.83 21.71 -0.99
C SER A 218 -3.50 20.45 -0.16
N LEU A 219 -2.87 19.45 -0.78
CA LEU A 219 -2.34 18.31 -0.03
C LEU A 219 -1.13 18.74 0.80
N PRO A 220 -0.91 18.14 1.99
CA PRO A 220 0.30 18.40 2.76
C PRO A 220 1.54 17.88 2.02
N PRO A 221 2.75 18.35 2.39
CA PRO A 221 4.00 17.77 1.90
C PRO A 221 3.94 16.24 1.96
N THR A 222 4.11 15.60 0.80
CA THR A 222 3.85 14.18 0.64
C THR A 222 5.14 13.43 0.33
N CYS A 223 5.39 12.35 1.04
CA CYS A 223 6.42 11.37 0.70
C CYS A 223 5.75 10.10 0.19
N ILE A 224 6.20 9.59 -0.95
CA ILE A 224 5.71 8.33 -1.52
C ILE A 224 6.90 7.39 -1.68
N PHE A 225 6.88 6.30 -0.91
CA PHE A 225 7.81 5.19 -1.05
C PHE A 225 7.19 4.09 -1.90
N VAL A 226 7.89 3.63 -2.93
CA VAL A 226 7.44 2.52 -3.80
C VAL A 226 8.64 1.79 -4.36
N GLY A 227 8.51 0.48 -4.57
CA GLY A 227 9.51 -0.34 -5.24
C GLY A 227 9.25 -0.53 -6.73
N ASP A 228 10.30 -0.58 -7.54
CA ASP A 228 10.18 -0.84 -8.98
C ASP A 228 9.73 -2.28 -9.30
N ALA A 229 9.81 -3.18 -8.31
CA ALA A 229 9.39 -4.58 -8.39
C ALA A 229 7.93 -4.80 -7.97
N GLU A 230 7.21 -3.71 -7.71
CA GLU A 230 5.79 -3.74 -7.35
C GLU A 230 4.86 -3.87 -8.55
N VAL A 231 3.80 -4.66 -8.41
CA VAL A 231 2.74 -4.74 -9.43
C VAL A 231 1.89 -3.48 -9.47
N ALA A 232 1.84 -2.72 -8.37
CA ALA A 232 1.13 -1.45 -8.23
C ALA A 232 1.96 -0.22 -8.66
N LEU A 233 3.16 -0.39 -9.23
CA LEU A 233 4.04 0.75 -9.56
C LEU A 233 3.38 1.80 -10.48
N ASP A 234 2.74 1.37 -11.57
CA ASP A 234 2.24 2.32 -12.58
C ASP A 234 1.13 3.24 -12.02
N GLN A 235 0.22 2.70 -11.21
CA GLN A 235 -0.84 3.49 -10.56
C GLN A 235 -0.28 4.50 -9.54
N VAL A 236 0.83 4.17 -8.86
CA VAL A 236 1.50 5.08 -7.92
C VAL A 236 2.18 6.23 -8.67
N ARG A 237 2.80 5.96 -9.83
CA ARG A 237 3.35 7.01 -10.71
C ARG A 237 2.26 7.97 -11.19
N THR A 238 1.11 7.45 -11.62
CA THR A 238 -0.04 8.28 -12.00
C THR A 238 -0.52 9.16 -10.85
N LEU A 239 -0.58 8.64 -9.62
CA LEU A 239 -0.93 9.44 -8.46
C LEU A 239 0.12 10.53 -8.17
N ARG A 240 1.42 10.20 -8.19
CA ARG A 240 2.51 11.16 -8.02
C ARG A 240 2.36 12.33 -9.00
N ASP A 241 2.16 12.04 -10.28
CA ASP A 241 2.08 13.05 -11.33
C ASP A 241 0.86 13.97 -11.13
N ARG A 242 -0.26 13.41 -10.67
CA ARG A 242 -1.46 14.18 -10.32
C ARG A 242 -1.25 15.12 -9.13
N ILE A 243 -0.57 14.66 -8.09
CA ILE A 243 -0.26 15.50 -6.92
C ILE A 243 0.67 16.64 -7.34
N ARG A 244 1.71 16.34 -8.14
CA ARG A 244 2.67 17.35 -8.63
C ARG A 244 2.02 18.39 -9.53
N ALA A 245 1.11 17.97 -10.41
CA ALA A 245 0.39 18.88 -11.29
C ALA A 245 -0.39 19.96 -10.51
N ASP A 246 -0.98 19.60 -9.36
CA ASP A 246 -1.82 20.52 -8.58
C ASP A 246 -1.10 21.22 -7.42
N ASN A 247 0.08 20.75 -7.00
CA ASN A 247 0.79 21.29 -5.82
C ASN A 247 2.25 21.72 -6.10
N GLY A 248 2.78 21.45 -7.30
CA GLY A 248 4.18 21.68 -7.67
C GLY A 248 5.07 20.44 -7.50
N GLU A 249 6.21 20.43 -8.20
CA GLU A 249 7.14 19.28 -8.20
C GLU A 249 7.69 18.96 -6.81
N ASP A 250 8.03 19.98 -6.04
CA ASP A 250 8.64 19.86 -4.70
C ASP A 250 7.63 19.42 -3.62
N ALA A 251 6.33 19.39 -3.92
CA ALA A 251 5.31 18.91 -2.99
C ALA A 251 5.40 17.39 -2.73
N VAL A 252 6.09 16.65 -3.61
CA VAL A 252 6.24 15.19 -3.51
C VAL A 252 7.69 14.75 -3.47
N LYS A 253 8.14 14.29 -2.30
CA LYS A 253 9.34 13.45 -2.16
C LYS A 253 9.01 12.05 -2.68
N TYR A 254 9.45 11.74 -3.90
CA TYR A 254 9.18 10.46 -4.56
C TYR A 254 10.37 9.52 -4.46
N MET A 255 10.21 8.42 -3.72
CA MET A 255 11.23 7.41 -3.47
C MET A 255 10.87 6.11 -4.22
N GLU A 256 11.30 6.00 -5.48
CA GLU A 256 11.14 4.77 -6.27
C GLU A 256 12.42 3.93 -6.23
N TRP A 257 12.38 2.81 -5.51
CA TRP A 257 13.56 2.02 -5.20
C TRP A 257 13.70 0.79 -6.09
N THR A 258 14.90 0.57 -6.61
CA THR A 258 15.20 -0.59 -7.46
C THR A 258 15.16 -1.89 -6.66
N ASP A 259 14.57 -2.91 -7.28
CA ASP A 259 14.44 -4.29 -6.82
C ASP A 259 13.60 -4.49 -5.56
N VAL A 260 12.94 -3.45 -5.06
CA VAL A 260 12.10 -3.44 -3.87
C VAL A 260 10.68 -3.93 -4.21
N THR A 261 10.12 -4.83 -3.38
CA THR A 261 8.73 -5.32 -3.54
C THR A 261 7.74 -4.53 -2.69
N HIS A 262 6.47 -4.89 -2.78
CA HIS A 262 5.39 -4.22 -2.07
C HIS A 262 5.63 -4.19 -0.56
N VAL A 263 5.44 -3.02 0.05
CA VAL A 263 5.58 -2.75 1.49
C VAL A 263 6.91 -3.21 2.11
N ALA A 264 8.01 -3.15 1.34
CA ALA A 264 9.31 -3.67 1.76
C ALA A 264 9.83 -3.11 3.10
N ILE A 265 9.49 -1.87 3.47
CA ILE A 265 9.93 -1.32 4.77
C ILE A 265 9.32 -2.04 5.98
N CYS A 266 8.21 -2.74 5.78
CA CYS A 266 7.55 -3.60 6.77
C CYS A 266 8.12 -5.03 6.79
N MET A 267 9.08 -5.34 5.92
CA MET A 267 9.52 -6.70 5.63
C MET A 267 11.01 -6.90 5.96
N PHE A 268 11.32 -7.65 7.01
CA PHE A 268 12.71 -7.88 7.45
C PHE A 268 13.61 -8.59 6.42
N TRP A 269 13.03 -9.30 5.44
CA TRP A 269 13.78 -9.99 4.39
C TRP A 269 14.23 -9.07 3.24
N HIS A 270 13.90 -7.78 3.34
CA HIS A 270 14.29 -6.72 2.40
C HIS A 270 15.51 -5.90 2.84
N GLU A 271 16.33 -6.42 3.76
CA GLU A 271 17.58 -5.77 4.10
C GLU A 271 18.62 -5.94 2.99
N PRO A 272 19.45 -4.90 2.71
CA PRO A 272 19.56 -3.64 3.44
C PRO A 272 18.56 -2.54 3.01
N GLU A 273 17.80 -2.75 1.93
CA GLU A 273 16.96 -1.71 1.34
C GLU A 273 15.92 -1.15 2.32
N ARG A 274 15.33 -2.01 3.14
CA ARG A 274 14.42 -1.61 4.22
C ARG A 274 15.06 -0.57 5.15
N THR A 275 16.24 -0.85 5.71
CA THR A 275 16.88 0.07 6.66
C THR A 275 17.25 1.38 5.99
N MET A 276 17.77 1.33 4.76
CA MET A 276 18.16 2.54 4.04
C MET A 276 16.93 3.41 3.72
N ALA A 277 15.80 2.80 3.33
CA ALA A 277 14.56 3.53 3.04
C ALA A 277 13.96 4.17 4.29
N LEU A 278 14.00 3.46 5.43
CA LEU A 278 13.56 4.02 6.70
C LEU A 278 14.41 5.22 7.15
N ARG A 279 15.72 5.22 6.86
CA ARG A 279 16.59 6.37 7.13
C ARG A 279 16.24 7.58 6.27
N GLU A 280 16.06 7.39 4.97
CA GLU A 280 15.69 8.49 4.07
C GLU A 280 14.28 9.03 4.39
N ILE A 281 13.34 8.18 4.81
CA ILE A 281 12.03 8.62 5.32
C ILE A 281 12.21 9.44 6.60
N ALA A 282 13.05 8.99 7.54
CA ALA A 282 13.32 9.72 8.78
C ALA A 282 13.94 11.09 8.50
N GLU A 283 14.94 11.17 7.61
CA GLU A 283 15.54 12.42 7.17
C GLU A 283 14.48 13.38 6.60
N TRP A 284 13.60 12.89 5.72
CA TRP A 284 12.50 13.70 5.19
C TRP A 284 11.52 14.17 6.28
N LEU A 285 11.25 13.33 7.29
CA LEU A 285 10.39 13.70 8.41
C LEU A 285 11.03 14.78 9.29
N ASP A 286 12.35 14.75 9.45
CA ASP A 286 13.13 15.68 10.28
C ASP A 286 13.44 17.00 9.58
N ASP A 287 13.35 17.06 8.25
CA ASP A 287 13.57 18.25 7.42
C ASP A 287 12.42 19.28 7.61
N THR A 288 12.39 19.91 8.79
CA THR A 288 11.48 21.00 9.22
C THR A 288 12.24 22.09 9.96
#